data_AF-A0A813HAZ2-F1
#
_entry.id   AF-A0A813HAZ2-F1
#
_cell.length_a   1.000
_cell.length_b   1.000
_cell.length_c   1.000
_cell.angle_alpha   90.00
_cell.angle_beta   90.00
_cell.angle_gamma   90.00
#
_symmetry.space_group_name_H-M   'P 1'
#
loop_
_entity.id
_entity.type
_entity.pdbx_description
1 polymer ?
#
loop_
_entity_poly.entity_id
_entity_poly.type
_entity_poly.pdbx_seq_one_letter_code
_entity_poly.pdbx_strand_id
1 'polypeptide(L)'
;MATLALGWSGERYCHVRGEVARPIAPTRGLPPGDPPSPKVLAFAIAPWHGLVERQTDCKTRAYMDDRSLKARRRERRNANRKRMAGPGPRTGEEMEPESEVSEAEVERQRQQVSAAIDITARFDEAIGLKENVKKRQLWTRDQKVEHLGLRCQGGAEANSADVAAPEPRDGWDPARDIIKKLARLPGSMATRERLAIIFVCPKYRWSAPLIEVPPADLVGLTFTALKRTATKWWCAGRFFADNVRVHPVLDTAVAVLKAVNRVRHMEGRVLRHAVEQHAAVLGFKVHGWTREAGVLLRSAGRGDQDPRIDDAIQAGSDELWYSGLFIGRRDGRVISTAMPAGQHAIRIAARAAALRSVRMARFDAEGIDSVDVEAQSHHKWKQFLKENNADPHTAMLLNVWRHGAIHTATRRWHKPGQCNAHLMVCRLRGALQRAGGLRVWQRVDYAYGSGRSGGACQLAGGRVQDGKGGHGAEWLMSDGVRFNFRLVAAFHLAPLL
;
A
#
# COMPACT_ATOMS: atom_id res chain seq x y z
N MET A 1 21.17 -21.84 30.66
CA MET A 1 21.86 -22.66 29.64
C MET A 1 21.96 -24.13 30.06
N ALA A 2 22.47 -24.47 31.25
CA ALA A 2 22.54 -25.85 31.73
C ALA A 2 21.19 -26.60 31.72
N THR A 3 20.10 -25.97 32.20
CA THR A 3 18.74 -26.54 32.15
C THR A 3 18.22 -26.77 30.73
N LEU A 4 18.53 -25.86 29.80
CA LEU A 4 18.16 -26.02 28.39
C LEU A 4 18.99 -27.11 27.72
N ALA A 5 20.28 -27.22 28.05
CA ALA A 5 21.15 -28.29 27.55
C ALA A 5 20.63 -29.66 27.99
N LEU A 6 20.24 -29.82 29.25
CA LEU A 6 19.61 -31.05 29.77
C LEU A 6 18.29 -31.36 29.07
N GLY A 7 17.41 -30.36 28.89
CA GLY A 7 16.16 -30.53 28.17
C GLY A 7 16.35 -30.90 26.70
N TRP A 8 17.35 -30.32 26.03
CA TRP A 8 17.63 -30.56 24.61
C TRP A 8 18.43 -31.82 24.33
N SER A 9 19.10 -32.38 25.34
CA SER A 9 19.69 -33.72 25.31
C SER A 9 18.66 -34.83 25.53
N GLY A 10 17.41 -34.49 25.91
CA GLY A 10 16.33 -35.45 26.08
C GLY A 10 15.98 -36.16 24.77
N GLU A 11 15.48 -37.38 24.89
CA GLU A 11 15.01 -38.18 23.76
C GLU A 11 13.92 -37.45 22.97
N ARG A 12 14.01 -37.51 21.64
CA ARG A 12 13.02 -36.93 20.73
C ARG A 12 12.14 -38.03 20.17
N TYR A 13 10.84 -37.84 20.29
CA TYR A 13 9.83 -38.74 19.74
C TYR A 13 9.22 -38.10 18.48
N CYS A 14 9.07 -38.90 17.42
CA CYS A 14 8.41 -38.49 16.20
C CYS A 14 7.23 -39.42 15.94
N HIS A 15 6.10 -38.87 15.51
CA HIS A 15 4.99 -39.68 15.02
C HIS A 15 5.13 -39.85 13.51
N VAL A 16 5.25 -41.09 13.06
CA VAL A 16 5.28 -41.43 11.63
C VAL A 16 4.06 -42.31 11.36
N ARG A 17 3.13 -41.81 10.54
CA ARG A 17 1.87 -42.51 10.20
C ARG A 17 1.00 -42.89 11.41
N GLY A 18 1.04 -42.08 12.47
CA GLY A 18 0.24 -42.30 13.69
C GLY A 18 0.94 -43.13 14.78
N GLU A 19 2.07 -43.77 14.47
CA GLU A 19 2.86 -44.54 15.44
C GLU A 19 4.03 -43.72 15.99
N VAL A 20 4.37 -43.92 17.27
CA VAL A 20 5.53 -43.30 17.90
C VAL A 20 6.79 -44.05 17.46
N ALA A 21 7.67 -43.40 16.71
CA ALA A 21 8.96 -43.95 16.33
C ALA A 21 9.86 -44.13 17.57
N ARG A 22 10.87 -45.00 17.45
CA ARG A 22 11.88 -45.17 18.51
C ARG A 22 12.52 -43.82 18.87
N PRO A 23 12.76 -43.55 20.17
CA PRO A 23 13.36 -42.31 20.61
C PRO A 23 14.71 -42.09 19.92
N ILE A 24 14.93 -40.86 19.48
CA ILE A 24 16.21 -40.43 18.93
C ILE A 24 16.87 -39.55 19.98
N ALA A 25 17.95 -40.04 20.59
CA ALA A 25 18.79 -39.23 21.46
C ALA A 25 19.56 -38.21 20.60
N PRO A 26 19.31 -36.90 20.77
CA PRO A 26 19.99 -35.88 19.98
C PRO A 26 21.44 -35.78 20.43
N THR A 27 22.38 -36.01 19.49
CA THR A 27 23.81 -35.87 19.77
C THR A 27 24.25 -34.41 19.73
N ARG A 28 23.64 -33.59 18.87
CA ARG A 28 23.91 -32.15 18.69
C ARG A 28 22.68 -31.40 18.20
N GLY A 29 22.68 -30.09 18.40
CA GLY A 29 21.78 -29.15 17.74
C GLY A 29 20.50 -28.82 18.50
N LEU A 30 20.04 -27.59 18.29
CA LEU A 30 18.81 -27.05 18.87
C LEU A 30 17.60 -27.73 18.21
N PRO A 31 16.55 -28.12 18.98
CA PRO A 31 15.35 -28.68 18.39
C PRO A 31 14.60 -27.61 17.56
N PRO A 32 14.30 -27.89 16.28
CA PRO A 32 13.51 -26.97 15.46
C PRO A 32 12.07 -26.90 15.99
N GLY A 33 11.51 -25.70 16.04
CA GLY A 33 10.14 -25.47 16.53
C GLY A 33 10.03 -25.25 18.04
N ASP A 34 11.07 -25.55 18.81
CA ASP A 34 11.07 -25.26 20.25
C ASP A 34 11.21 -23.74 20.50
N PRO A 35 10.29 -23.10 21.26
CA PRO A 35 10.29 -21.64 21.44
C PRO A 35 11.61 -21.00 21.91
N PRO A 36 12.45 -21.61 22.77
CA PRO A 36 13.72 -21.04 23.19
C PRO A 36 14.85 -21.18 22.15
N SER A 37 14.77 -22.12 21.20
CA SER A 37 15.85 -22.41 20.25
C SER A 37 16.36 -21.17 19.49
N PRO A 38 15.51 -20.30 18.91
CA PRO A 38 15.98 -19.10 18.21
C PRO A 38 16.73 -18.13 19.13
N LYS A 39 16.32 -18.01 20.41
CA LYS A 39 16.98 -17.12 21.37
C LYS A 39 18.37 -17.61 21.74
N VAL A 40 18.54 -18.93 21.90
CA VAL A 40 19.85 -19.49 22.21
C VAL A 40 20.79 -19.39 21.01
N LEU A 41 20.29 -19.64 19.79
CA LEU A 41 21.10 -19.39 18.59
C LEU A 41 21.56 -17.93 18.52
N ALA A 42 20.64 -16.98 18.74
CA ALA A 42 20.98 -15.56 18.75
C ALA A 42 22.00 -15.22 19.83
N PHE A 43 21.89 -15.80 21.04
CA PHE A 43 22.86 -15.61 22.11
C PHE A 43 24.24 -16.18 21.76
N ALA A 44 24.27 -17.38 21.16
CA ALA A 44 25.51 -18.03 20.74
C ALA A 44 26.23 -17.22 19.65
N ILE A 45 25.49 -16.63 18.71
CA ILE A 45 26.04 -15.82 17.60
C ILE A 45 26.36 -14.39 18.04
N ALA A 46 25.72 -13.84 19.09
CA ALA A 46 25.88 -12.43 19.47
C ALA A 46 27.34 -11.92 19.58
N PRO A 47 28.31 -12.67 20.12
CA PRO A 47 29.71 -12.23 20.19
C PRO A 47 30.39 -12.03 18.82
N TRP A 48 29.91 -12.70 17.77
CA TRP A 48 30.44 -12.63 16.41
C TRP A 48 30.54 -11.18 15.89
N HIS A 49 29.50 -10.38 16.13
CA HIS A 49 29.46 -8.97 15.70
C HIS A 49 30.66 -8.20 16.25
N GLY A 50 30.85 -8.24 17.57
CA GLY A 50 31.94 -7.52 18.23
C GLY A 50 33.31 -8.06 17.82
N LEU A 51 33.44 -9.37 17.62
CA LEU A 51 34.70 -9.98 17.21
C LEU A 51 35.13 -9.48 15.82
N VAL A 52 34.23 -9.57 14.83
CA VAL A 52 34.53 -9.15 13.45
C VAL A 52 34.72 -7.63 13.35
N GLU A 53 33.83 -6.82 13.94
CA GLU A 53 33.90 -5.35 13.81
C GLU A 53 35.06 -4.72 14.59
N ARG A 54 35.63 -5.40 15.60
CA ARG A 54 36.84 -4.92 16.29
C ARG A 54 38.13 -5.28 15.56
N GLN A 55 38.17 -6.44 14.93
CA GLN A 55 39.38 -6.95 14.28
C GLN A 55 39.47 -6.57 12.79
N THR A 56 38.36 -6.11 12.21
CA THR A 56 38.29 -5.69 10.81
C THR A 56 37.53 -4.38 10.69
N ASP A 57 37.70 -3.67 9.57
CA ASP A 57 36.90 -2.48 9.26
C ASP A 57 35.57 -2.86 8.56
N CYS A 58 35.06 -4.05 8.82
CA CYS A 58 33.76 -4.48 8.31
C CYS A 58 32.63 -4.04 9.25
N LYS A 59 31.45 -3.83 8.68
CA LYS A 59 30.17 -3.78 9.38
C LYS A 59 29.48 -5.13 9.20
N THR A 60 28.82 -5.57 10.25
CA THR A 60 28.14 -6.87 10.31
C THR A 60 26.63 -6.70 10.40
N ARG A 61 25.89 -7.68 9.88
CA ARG A 61 24.44 -7.86 10.09
C ARG A 61 24.16 -9.35 10.22
N ALA A 62 23.16 -9.70 11.02
CA ALA A 62 22.72 -11.08 11.18
C ALA A 62 21.20 -11.14 11.36
N TYR A 63 20.59 -12.17 10.79
CA TYR A 63 19.24 -12.61 11.09
C TYR A 63 19.28 -14.13 11.25
N MET A 64 19.24 -14.60 12.50
CA MET A 64 19.57 -15.98 12.84
C MET A 64 20.97 -16.36 12.33
N ASP A 65 21.10 -17.42 11.53
CA ASP A 65 22.33 -17.89 10.92
C ASP A 65 22.72 -17.16 9.63
N ASP A 66 21.78 -16.41 9.01
CA ASP A 66 22.06 -15.59 7.82
C ASP A 66 22.84 -14.34 8.23
N ARG A 67 24.12 -14.28 7.84
CA ARG A 67 25.09 -13.27 8.25
C ARG A 67 25.65 -12.55 7.03
N SER A 68 25.76 -11.23 7.13
CA SER A 68 26.33 -10.39 6.07
C SER A 68 27.49 -9.54 6.60
N LEU A 69 28.52 -9.44 5.76
CA LEU A 69 29.73 -8.65 5.99
C LEU A 69 29.81 -7.54 4.95
N LYS A 70 30.14 -6.32 5.37
CA LYS A 70 30.34 -5.17 4.46
C LYS A 70 31.54 -4.33 4.89
N ALA A 71 32.59 -4.27 4.07
CA ALA A 71 33.70 -3.36 4.30
C ALA A 71 33.24 -1.88 4.38
N ARG A 72 33.81 -1.11 5.31
CA ARG A 72 33.54 0.32 5.45
C ARG A 72 34.37 1.10 4.42
N ARG A 73 33.73 2.08 3.75
CA ARG A 73 34.44 3.06 2.90
C ARG A 73 35.18 4.08 3.79
N ARG A 74 36.44 4.37 3.47
CA ARG A 74 37.32 5.29 4.24
C ARG A 74 36.77 6.72 4.32
N GLU A 75 36.15 7.20 3.26
CA GLU A 75 35.61 8.57 3.16
C GLU A 75 34.58 8.89 4.25
N ARG A 76 33.73 7.92 4.62
CA ARG A 76 32.76 8.11 5.71
C ARG A 76 33.43 8.30 7.07
N ARG A 77 34.62 7.71 7.28
CA ARG A 77 35.36 7.86 8.52
C ARG A 77 35.93 9.27 8.64
N ASN A 78 36.45 9.82 7.54
CA ASN A 78 36.94 11.20 7.48
C ASN A 78 35.78 12.21 7.60
N ALA A 79 34.65 11.98 6.94
CA ALA A 79 33.46 12.84 7.04
C ALA A 79 32.87 12.86 8.46
N ASN A 80 32.79 11.71 9.14
CA ASN A 80 32.36 11.67 10.54
C ASN A 80 33.36 12.36 11.48
N ARG A 81 34.67 12.23 11.23
CA ARG A 81 35.71 12.91 11.99
C ARG A 81 35.64 14.43 11.79
N LYS A 82 35.40 14.90 10.56
CA LYS A 82 35.14 16.33 10.25
C LYS A 82 33.85 16.83 10.91
N ARG A 83 32.77 16.05 10.94
CA ARG A 83 31.52 16.43 11.63
C ARG A 83 31.69 16.56 13.14
N MET A 84 32.52 15.73 13.77
CA MET A 84 32.85 15.88 15.18
C MET A 84 33.79 17.05 15.48
N ALA A 85 34.50 17.57 14.47
CA ALA A 85 35.37 18.74 14.61
C ALA A 85 34.62 20.09 14.62
N GLY A 86 33.28 20.08 14.59
CA GLY A 86 32.44 21.27 14.71
C GLY A 86 31.82 21.74 13.39
N PRO A 87 30.68 22.47 13.44
CA PRO A 87 30.00 22.97 12.26
C PRO A 87 30.75 24.17 11.68
N GLY A 88 31.65 23.92 10.74
CA GLY A 88 32.10 24.96 9.82
C GLY A 88 30.92 25.49 8.98
N PRO A 89 30.90 26.78 8.60
CA PRO A 89 29.84 27.36 7.78
C PRO A 89 29.73 26.60 6.47
N ARG A 90 28.53 26.06 6.19
CA ARG A 90 28.21 25.39 4.92
C ARG A 90 27.99 26.46 3.86
N THR A 91 29.08 26.95 3.28
CA THR A 91 29.01 27.59 1.96
C THR A 91 28.57 26.52 0.97
N GLY A 92 27.66 26.87 0.06
CA GLY A 92 27.01 25.96 -0.89
C GLY A 92 27.94 25.43 -1.98
N GLU A 93 29.03 24.78 -1.57
CA GLU A 93 29.89 24.02 -2.49
C GLU A 93 29.07 22.86 -3.05
N GLU A 94 28.91 22.91 -4.37
CA GLU A 94 28.36 21.85 -5.18
C GLU A 94 29.06 20.54 -4.81
N MET A 95 28.25 19.54 -4.47
CA MET A 95 28.74 18.24 -4.03
C MET A 95 29.48 17.60 -5.21
N GLU A 96 30.82 17.69 -5.21
CA GLU A 96 31.62 17.11 -6.29
C GLU A 96 31.20 15.65 -6.51
N PRO A 97 31.03 15.23 -7.77
CA PRO A 97 30.56 13.88 -8.10
C PRO A 97 31.49 12.85 -7.45
N GLU A 98 30.91 11.85 -6.76
CA GLU A 98 31.66 10.74 -6.15
C GLU A 98 32.64 10.19 -7.20
N SER A 99 33.94 10.48 -7.03
CA SER A 99 35.00 10.02 -7.92
C SER A 99 34.98 8.50 -8.01
N GLU A 100 35.27 7.94 -9.19
CA GLU A 100 35.41 6.50 -9.40
C GLU A 100 36.24 5.88 -8.28
N VAL A 101 35.67 4.84 -7.64
CA VAL A 101 36.34 4.13 -6.55
C VAL A 101 37.59 3.47 -7.13
N SER A 102 38.78 3.90 -6.71
CA SER A 102 40.04 3.37 -7.23
C SER A 102 40.14 1.85 -7.05
N GLU A 103 40.80 1.17 -7.99
CA GLU A 103 41.01 -0.29 -7.91
C GLU A 103 41.70 -0.71 -6.60
N ALA A 104 42.63 0.13 -6.11
CA ALA A 104 43.30 -0.08 -4.82
C ALA A 104 42.32 -0.07 -3.63
N GLU A 105 41.28 0.78 -3.65
CA GLU A 105 40.23 0.80 -2.63
C GLU A 105 39.35 -0.46 -2.70
N VAL A 106 39.01 -0.91 -3.91
CA VAL A 106 38.26 -2.15 -4.13
C VAL A 106 39.04 -3.37 -3.60
N GLU A 107 40.32 -3.46 -3.93
CA GLU A 107 41.17 -4.56 -3.48
C GLU A 107 41.34 -4.56 -1.96
N ARG A 108 41.53 -3.38 -1.34
CA ARG A 108 41.54 -3.28 0.12
C ARG A 108 40.23 -3.76 0.75
N GLN A 109 39.08 -3.41 0.17
CA GLN A 109 37.78 -3.88 0.67
C GLN A 109 37.64 -5.40 0.57
N ARG A 110 38.15 -6.02 -0.51
CA ARG A 110 38.20 -7.49 -0.65
C ARG A 110 39.05 -8.12 0.44
N GLN A 111 40.24 -7.58 0.70
CA GLN A 111 41.12 -8.06 1.78
C GLN A 111 40.45 -7.96 3.15
N GLN A 112 39.76 -6.84 3.44
CA GLN A 112 39.02 -6.67 4.69
C GLN A 112 37.87 -7.67 4.86
N VAL A 113 37.11 -7.95 3.79
CA VAL A 113 36.05 -8.96 3.82
C VAL A 113 36.63 -10.36 3.97
N SER A 114 37.74 -10.67 3.28
CA SER A 114 38.43 -11.96 3.42
C SER A 114 38.87 -12.20 4.86
N ALA A 115 39.54 -11.23 5.50
CA ALA A 115 39.93 -11.34 6.90
C ALA A 115 38.71 -11.53 7.83
N ALA A 116 37.59 -10.86 7.55
CA ALA A 116 36.34 -11.04 8.30
C ALA A 116 35.72 -12.43 8.11
N ILE A 117 35.85 -13.03 6.93
CA ILE A 117 35.45 -14.41 6.65
C ILE A 117 36.30 -15.39 7.47
N ASP A 118 37.62 -15.20 7.53
CA ASP A 118 38.51 -16.06 8.31
C ASP A 118 38.23 -16.00 9.82
N ILE A 119 37.92 -14.81 10.33
CA ILE A 119 37.46 -14.64 11.71
C ILE A 119 36.11 -15.34 11.93
N THR A 120 35.19 -15.23 10.97
CA THR A 120 33.88 -15.88 11.04
C THR A 120 34.02 -17.40 11.05
N ALA A 121 34.89 -17.97 10.22
CA ALA A 121 35.15 -19.40 10.16
C ALA A 121 35.70 -19.94 11.49
N ARG A 122 36.71 -19.27 12.07
CA ARG A 122 37.25 -19.63 13.39
C ARG A 122 36.23 -19.51 14.51
N PHE A 123 35.39 -18.47 14.46
CA PHE A 123 34.29 -18.30 15.40
C PHE A 123 33.27 -19.44 15.29
N ASP A 124 32.84 -19.77 14.06
CA ASP A 124 31.89 -20.83 13.80
C ASP A 124 32.39 -22.19 14.29
N GLU A 125 33.65 -22.52 13.99
CA GLU A 125 34.30 -23.72 14.48
C GLU A 125 34.28 -23.80 16.01
N ALA A 126 34.62 -22.71 16.69
CA ALA A 126 34.65 -22.64 18.15
C ALA A 126 33.28 -22.86 18.81
N ILE A 127 32.18 -22.50 18.12
CA ILE A 127 30.81 -22.72 18.62
C ILE A 127 30.12 -23.93 17.97
N GLY A 128 30.85 -24.73 17.21
CA GLY A 128 30.34 -25.95 16.57
C GLY A 128 29.38 -25.71 15.40
N LEU A 129 29.39 -24.52 14.80
CA LEU A 129 28.69 -24.22 13.55
C LEU A 129 29.55 -24.59 12.35
N LYS A 130 28.88 -24.94 11.24
CA LYS A 130 29.53 -25.22 9.96
C LYS A 130 28.90 -24.36 8.88
N GLU A 131 29.73 -23.64 8.15
CA GLU A 131 29.27 -22.81 7.05
C GLU A 131 28.72 -23.65 5.88
N ASN A 132 27.63 -23.16 5.29
CA ASN A 132 27.14 -23.67 4.02
C ASN A 132 27.75 -22.89 2.84
N VAL A 133 28.89 -23.37 2.34
CA VAL A 133 29.63 -22.75 1.22
C VAL A 133 28.76 -22.57 -0.03
N LYS A 134 27.79 -23.46 -0.28
CA LYS A 134 26.88 -23.36 -1.44
C LYS A 134 25.94 -22.15 -1.36
N LYS A 135 25.71 -21.61 -0.16
CA LYS A 135 24.88 -20.42 0.08
C LYS A 135 25.70 -19.14 0.21
N ARG A 136 27.04 -19.22 0.28
CA ARG A 136 27.90 -18.04 0.34
C ARG A 136 27.74 -17.26 -0.96
N GLN A 137 27.40 -15.99 -0.84
CA GLN A 137 27.29 -15.07 -1.97
C GLN A 137 28.28 -13.93 -1.78
N LEU A 138 29.08 -13.64 -2.80
CA LEU A 138 29.91 -12.44 -2.84
C LEU A 138 29.11 -11.35 -3.53
N TRP A 139 28.86 -10.25 -2.84
CA TRP A 139 28.10 -9.15 -3.44
C TRP A 139 29.03 -8.19 -4.18
N THR A 140 29.24 -8.45 -5.47
CA THR A 140 29.95 -7.56 -6.38
C THR A 140 28.99 -6.64 -7.13
N ARG A 141 29.51 -5.66 -7.89
CA ARG A 141 28.68 -4.62 -8.54
C ARG A 141 27.65 -5.19 -9.51
N ASP A 142 28.04 -6.15 -10.32
CA ASP A 142 27.19 -6.64 -11.42
C ASP A 142 26.32 -7.83 -11.02
N GLN A 143 26.38 -8.24 -9.76
CA GLN A 143 25.69 -9.42 -9.26
C GLN A 143 24.42 -9.05 -8.49
N LYS A 144 23.35 -9.78 -8.79
CA LYS A 144 22.16 -9.84 -7.94
C LYS A 144 22.46 -10.79 -6.78
N VAL A 145 22.31 -10.31 -5.57
CA VAL A 145 22.46 -11.10 -4.33
C VAL A 145 21.12 -11.22 -3.65
N GLU A 146 20.82 -12.41 -3.15
CA GLU A 146 19.63 -12.66 -2.36
C GLU A 146 19.94 -12.49 -0.87
N HIS A 147 19.10 -11.75 -0.16
CA HIS A 147 19.11 -11.72 1.29
C HIS A 147 17.69 -11.62 1.83
N LEU A 148 17.35 -12.49 2.78
CA LEU A 148 16.04 -12.56 3.43
C LEU A 148 14.86 -12.65 2.46
N GLY A 149 15.02 -13.30 1.29
CA GLY A 149 13.95 -13.44 0.30
C GLY A 149 13.79 -12.26 -0.67
N LEU A 150 14.72 -11.30 -0.67
CA LEU A 150 14.81 -10.22 -1.67
C LEU A 150 16.10 -10.35 -2.47
N ARG A 151 16.03 -10.13 -3.78
CA ARG A 151 17.19 -9.96 -4.66
C ARG A 151 17.47 -8.48 -4.87
N CYS A 152 18.69 -8.08 -4.60
CA CYS A 152 19.18 -6.73 -4.80
C CYS A 152 20.36 -6.74 -5.77
N GLN A 153 20.36 -5.83 -6.75
CA GLN A 153 21.53 -5.61 -7.59
C GLN A 153 22.61 -4.87 -6.79
N GLY A 154 23.85 -5.36 -6.87
CA GLY A 154 24.99 -4.67 -6.27
C GLY A 154 25.34 -3.39 -7.01
N GLY A 155 26.26 -2.61 -6.44
CA GLY A 155 27.06 -1.70 -7.24
C GLY A 155 26.40 -0.50 -7.90
N ALA A 156 25.10 -0.24 -7.76
CA ALA A 156 24.52 0.99 -8.29
C ALA A 156 25.24 2.20 -7.67
N GLU A 157 26.12 2.79 -8.48
CA GLU A 157 26.92 3.96 -8.10
C GLU A 157 25.99 5.10 -7.71
N ALA A 158 26.50 6.10 -7.00
CA ALA A 158 25.67 7.19 -6.49
C ALA A 158 24.80 7.89 -7.51
N ASN A 159 25.28 7.89 -8.75
CA ASN A 159 24.72 8.65 -9.85
C ASN A 159 24.27 7.75 -11.01
N SER A 160 24.32 6.43 -10.87
CA SER A 160 23.84 5.54 -11.92
C SER A 160 22.31 5.57 -11.93
N ALA A 161 21.75 5.83 -13.11
CA ALA A 161 20.31 5.71 -13.39
C ALA A 161 19.79 4.27 -13.18
N ASP A 162 20.68 3.31 -12.91
CA ASP A 162 20.42 1.87 -12.84
C ASP A 162 20.18 1.35 -11.42
N VAL A 163 19.97 2.23 -10.43
CA VAL A 163 19.49 1.78 -9.11
C VAL A 163 18.13 1.11 -9.30
N ALA A 164 18.07 -0.21 -9.18
CA ALA A 164 16.82 -0.96 -9.21
C ALA A 164 16.26 -1.16 -7.78
N ALA A 165 14.93 -1.14 -7.65
CA ALA A 165 14.28 -1.59 -6.43
C ALA A 165 14.45 -3.12 -6.25
N PRO A 166 14.50 -3.63 -5.02
CA PRO A 166 14.65 -5.06 -4.79
C PRO A 166 13.45 -5.86 -5.33
N GLU A 167 13.72 -6.99 -5.97
CA GLU A 167 12.68 -7.92 -6.43
C GLU A 167 12.55 -9.09 -5.43
N PRO A 168 11.39 -9.76 -5.31
CA PRO A 168 11.29 -10.99 -4.52
C PRO A 168 12.25 -12.06 -5.07
N ARG A 169 12.84 -12.90 -4.20
CA ARG A 169 13.80 -13.95 -4.59
C ARG A 169 13.29 -14.83 -5.73
N ASP A 170 12.07 -15.31 -5.61
CA ASP A 170 11.48 -16.23 -6.58
C ASP A 170 10.68 -15.45 -7.66
N GLY A 171 10.97 -14.16 -7.82
CA GLY A 171 10.20 -13.23 -8.64
C GLY A 171 8.74 -13.15 -8.21
N TRP A 172 7.88 -12.85 -9.19
CA TRP A 172 6.43 -12.72 -8.97
C TRP A 172 5.64 -14.00 -9.20
N ASP A 173 6.31 -15.10 -9.58
CA ASP A 173 5.67 -16.38 -9.89
C ASP A 173 4.94 -17.03 -8.71
N PRO A 174 5.48 -17.01 -7.47
CA PRO A 174 4.74 -17.49 -6.31
C PRO A 174 3.41 -16.75 -6.11
N ALA A 175 3.36 -15.44 -6.39
CA ALA A 175 2.13 -14.67 -6.32
C ALA A 175 1.16 -15.09 -7.44
N ARG A 176 1.66 -15.26 -8.68
CA ARG A 176 0.85 -15.76 -9.82
C ARG A 176 0.24 -17.11 -9.52
N ASP A 177 1.01 -18.03 -8.94
CA ASP A 177 0.55 -19.38 -8.64
C ASP A 177 -0.54 -19.41 -7.55
N ILE A 178 -0.45 -18.54 -6.54
CA ILE A 178 -1.52 -18.42 -5.54
C ILE A 178 -2.75 -17.76 -6.15
N ILE A 179 -2.60 -16.78 -7.04
CA ILE A 179 -3.74 -16.19 -7.77
C ILE A 179 -4.43 -17.24 -8.64
N LYS A 180 -3.68 -18.10 -9.34
CA LYS A 180 -4.23 -19.23 -10.11
C LYS A 180 -4.98 -20.22 -9.21
N LYS A 181 -4.45 -20.53 -8.02
CA LYS A 181 -5.13 -21.37 -7.02
C LYS A 181 -6.41 -20.70 -6.51
N LEU A 182 -6.36 -19.40 -6.21
CA LEU A 182 -7.51 -18.60 -5.78
C LEU A 182 -8.65 -18.65 -6.80
N ALA A 183 -8.33 -18.62 -8.10
CA ALA A 183 -9.33 -18.70 -9.18
C ALA A 183 -10.11 -20.03 -9.17
N ARG A 184 -9.51 -21.11 -8.66
CA ARG A 184 -10.13 -22.44 -8.56
C ARG A 184 -10.99 -22.60 -7.30
N LEU A 185 -10.83 -21.74 -6.30
CA LEU A 185 -11.56 -21.85 -5.06
C LEU A 185 -13.05 -21.48 -5.25
N PRO A 186 -13.98 -22.30 -4.74
CA PRO A 186 -15.39 -21.95 -4.71
C PRO A 186 -15.63 -20.78 -3.76
N GLY A 187 -16.79 -20.13 -3.90
CA GLY A 187 -17.22 -19.04 -3.01
C GLY A 187 -17.62 -17.76 -3.75
N SER A 188 -18.12 -16.80 -2.99
CA SER A 188 -18.45 -15.47 -3.49
C SER A 188 -17.19 -14.66 -3.80
N MET A 189 -17.35 -13.56 -4.54
CA MET A 189 -16.25 -12.62 -4.81
C MET A 189 -15.69 -12.05 -3.50
N ALA A 190 -16.55 -11.73 -2.53
CA ALA A 190 -16.15 -11.22 -1.22
C ALA A 190 -15.30 -12.23 -0.44
N THR A 191 -15.63 -13.51 -0.48
CA THR A 191 -14.81 -14.56 0.13
C THR A 191 -13.43 -14.63 -0.54
N ARG A 192 -13.38 -14.62 -1.88
CA ARG A 192 -12.10 -14.64 -2.61
C ARG A 192 -11.27 -13.39 -2.39
N GLU A 193 -11.88 -12.22 -2.24
CA GLU A 193 -11.18 -10.99 -1.86
C GLU A 193 -10.48 -11.16 -0.51
N ARG A 194 -11.18 -11.67 0.51
CA ARG A 194 -10.59 -11.94 1.82
C ARG A 194 -9.43 -12.93 1.71
N LEU A 195 -9.60 -13.99 0.92
CA LEU A 195 -8.55 -14.97 0.67
C LEU A 195 -7.36 -14.35 -0.09
N ALA A 196 -7.58 -13.43 -1.03
CA ALA A 196 -6.50 -12.70 -1.69
C ALA A 196 -5.70 -11.84 -0.70
N ILE A 197 -6.39 -11.16 0.22
CA ILE A 197 -5.76 -10.36 1.29
C ILE A 197 -4.92 -11.26 2.23
N ILE A 198 -5.37 -12.49 2.50
CA ILE A 198 -4.70 -13.41 3.43
C ILE A 198 -3.56 -14.19 2.76
N PHE A 199 -3.72 -14.62 1.51
CA PHE A 199 -2.78 -15.56 0.87
C PHE A 199 -1.93 -14.93 -0.23
N VAL A 200 -2.46 -13.96 -0.98
CA VAL A 200 -1.74 -13.33 -2.11
C VAL A 200 -0.93 -12.14 -1.59
N CYS A 201 -1.58 -11.20 -0.91
CA CYS A 201 -0.95 -9.96 -0.48
C CYS A 201 0.29 -10.17 0.41
N PRO A 202 0.28 -11.10 1.39
CA PRO A 202 1.44 -11.29 2.25
C PRO A 202 2.64 -11.93 1.56
N LYS A 203 2.52 -12.39 0.30
CA LYS A 203 3.69 -12.90 -0.45
C LYS A 203 4.67 -11.83 -0.88
N TYR A 204 4.21 -10.59 -0.99
CA TYR A 204 5.05 -9.46 -1.40
C TYR A 204 5.00 -8.29 -0.41
N ARG A 205 3.95 -8.13 0.41
CA ARG A 205 3.87 -6.98 1.33
C ARG A 205 4.86 -7.03 2.50
N TRP A 206 5.37 -8.21 2.85
CA TRP A 206 6.28 -8.38 3.97
C TRP A 206 7.60 -7.62 3.78
N SER A 207 8.01 -7.40 2.53
CA SER A 207 9.25 -6.71 2.19
C SER A 207 9.10 -5.20 2.03
N ALA A 208 7.88 -4.65 2.11
CA ALA A 208 7.68 -3.21 2.08
C ALA A 208 8.47 -2.53 3.23
N PRO A 209 9.22 -1.44 2.96
CA PRO A 209 9.22 -0.63 1.73
C PRO A 209 10.26 -1.02 0.65
N LEU A 210 11.04 -2.08 0.86
CA LEU A 210 12.13 -2.53 -0.02
C LEU A 210 11.62 -3.55 -1.03
N ILE A 211 10.72 -3.14 -1.91
CA ILE A 211 10.22 -3.98 -2.99
C ILE A 211 9.92 -3.13 -4.22
N GLU A 212 10.19 -3.68 -5.41
CA GLU A 212 9.78 -3.08 -6.68
C GLU A 212 8.25 -3.01 -6.84
N VAL A 213 7.82 -2.25 -7.84
CA VAL A 213 6.39 -2.18 -8.19
C VAL A 213 5.95 -3.52 -8.78
N PRO A 214 4.87 -4.15 -8.27
CA PRO A 214 4.35 -5.39 -8.84
C PRO A 214 4.07 -5.26 -10.35
N PRO A 215 4.35 -6.30 -11.15
CA PRO A 215 4.02 -6.31 -12.56
C PRO A 215 2.53 -6.08 -12.83
N ALA A 216 2.22 -5.33 -13.90
CA ALA A 216 0.85 -4.96 -14.23
C ALA A 216 -0.05 -6.17 -14.56
N ASP A 217 0.52 -7.28 -15.06
CA ASP A 217 -0.23 -8.52 -15.36
C ASP A 217 -0.91 -9.11 -14.12
N LEU A 218 -0.32 -8.93 -12.93
CA LEU A 218 -0.91 -9.40 -11.68
C LEU A 218 -2.27 -8.77 -11.40
N VAL A 219 -2.51 -7.54 -11.85
CA VAL A 219 -3.79 -6.85 -11.68
C VAL A 219 -4.89 -7.58 -12.44
N GLY A 220 -4.63 -7.89 -13.71
CA GLY A 220 -5.56 -8.62 -14.58
C GLY A 220 -5.81 -10.04 -14.10
N LEU A 221 -4.75 -10.74 -13.68
CA LEU A 221 -4.85 -12.09 -13.12
C LEU A 221 -5.66 -12.09 -11.82
N THR A 222 -5.39 -11.15 -10.91
CA THR A 222 -6.10 -11.02 -9.63
C THR A 222 -7.58 -10.73 -9.87
N PHE A 223 -7.91 -9.76 -10.72
CA PHE A 223 -9.30 -9.44 -11.02
C PHE A 223 -10.05 -10.64 -11.63
N THR A 224 -9.42 -11.36 -12.56
CA THR A 224 -10.00 -12.55 -13.18
C THR A 224 -10.25 -13.65 -12.14
N ALA A 225 -9.30 -13.90 -11.24
CA ALA A 225 -9.43 -14.87 -10.16
C ALA A 225 -10.57 -14.50 -9.19
N LEU A 226 -10.74 -13.22 -8.88
CA LEU A 226 -11.81 -12.74 -7.99
C LEU A 226 -13.19 -12.87 -8.65
N LYS A 227 -13.31 -12.49 -9.93
CA LYS A 227 -14.60 -12.43 -10.63
C LYS A 227 -15.19 -13.81 -10.95
N ARG A 228 -14.38 -14.80 -11.36
CA ARG A 228 -14.75 -16.18 -11.77
C ARG A 228 -15.89 -16.31 -12.81
N THR A 229 -16.34 -15.23 -13.40
CA THR A 229 -17.38 -15.26 -14.44
C THR A 229 -16.79 -14.78 -15.76
N ALA A 230 -17.31 -15.24 -16.89
CA ALA A 230 -16.96 -14.68 -18.20
C ALA A 230 -17.61 -13.30 -18.45
N THR A 231 -18.40 -12.82 -17.50
CA THR A 231 -19.23 -11.64 -17.70
C THR A 231 -18.39 -10.36 -17.82
N LYS A 232 -18.66 -9.54 -18.84
CA LYS A 232 -17.83 -8.36 -19.17
C LYS A 232 -18.29 -7.06 -18.49
N TRP A 233 -19.51 -7.02 -17.95
CA TRP A 233 -20.12 -5.89 -17.22
C TRP A 233 -19.45 -5.46 -15.91
N TRP A 234 -18.41 -6.17 -15.44
CA TRP A 234 -17.69 -5.73 -14.25
C TRP A 234 -16.64 -4.69 -14.63
N CYS A 235 -16.71 -3.52 -13.99
CA CYS A 235 -15.71 -2.48 -14.12
C CYS A 235 -14.57 -2.73 -13.12
N ALA A 236 -13.42 -3.17 -13.62
CA ALA A 236 -12.25 -3.45 -12.78
C ALA A 236 -11.78 -2.22 -11.99
N GLY A 237 -11.79 -1.04 -12.61
CA GLY A 237 -11.37 0.20 -11.94
C GLY A 237 -12.30 0.58 -10.78
N ARG A 238 -13.63 0.48 -10.93
CA ARG A 238 -14.57 0.68 -9.82
C ARG A 238 -14.38 -0.35 -8.71
N PHE A 239 -14.24 -1.62 -9.09
CA PHE A 239 -13.96 -2.70 -8.13
C PHE A 239 -12.69 -2.45 -7.32
N PHE A 240 -11.59 -2.08 -7.97
CA PHE A 240 -10.33 -1.82 -7.29
C PHE A 240 -10.30 -0.47 -6.57
N ALA A 241 -11.04 0.53 -7.02
CA ALA A 241 -11.22 1.76 -6.25
C ALA A 241 -11.88 1.42 -4.91
N ASP A 242 -12.92 0.59 -4.90
CA ASP A 242 -13.56 0.15 -3.67
C ASP A 242 -12.66 -0.75 -2.81
N ASN A 243 -11.92 -1.64 -3.46
CA ASN A 243 -11.13 -2.70 -2.84
C ASN A 243 -9.64 -2.55 -3.16
N VAL A 244 -9.07 -1.35 -2.93
CA VAL A 244 -7.65 -1.07 -3.22
C VAL A 244 -6.74 -2.13 -2.64
N ARG A 245 -7.10 -2.70 -1.48
CA ARG A 245 -6.32 -3.72 -0.75
C ARG A 245 -6.06 -5.01 -1.52
N VAL A 246 -6.83 -5.31 -2.56
CA VAL A 246 -6.58 -6.47 -3.44
C VAL A 246 -5.95 -6.10 -4.77
N HIS A 247 -5.75 -4.80 -5.06
CA HIS A 247 -5.05 -4.38 -6.26
C HIS A 247 -3.53 -4.49 -6.03
N PRO A 248 -2.81 -5.43 -6.69
CA PRO A 248 -1.40 -5.71 -6.35
C PRO A 248 -0.51 -4.46 -6.38
N VAL A 249 -0.58 -3.66 -7.44
CA VAL A 249 0.25 -2.45 -7.62
C VAL A 249 -0.09 -1.37 -6.60
N LEU A 250 -1.35 -0.89 -6.59
CA LEU A 250 -1.80 0.21 -5.76
C LEU A 250 -1.73 -0.11 -4.25
N ASP A 251 -2.09 -1.33 -3.85
CA ASP A 251 -1.98 -1.75 -2.45
C ASP A 251 -0.53 -1.81 -1.95
N THR A 252 0.39 -2.26 -2.82
CA THR A 252 1.83 -2.27 -2.51
C THR A 252 2.36 -0.86 -2.39
N ALA A 253 1.99 0.05 -3.30
CA ALA A 253 2.40 1.45 -3.23
C ALA A 253 1.95 2.11 -1.92
N VAL A 254 0.68 1.92 -1.52
CA VAL A 254 0.16 2.39 -0.22
C VAL A 254 0.94 1.75 0.93
N ALA A 255 1.24 0.45 0.86
CA ALA A 255 1.99 -0.26 1.90
C ALA A 255 3.43 0.28 2.07
N VAL A 256 4.12 0.51 0.96
CA VAL A 256 5.50 1.01 0.91
C VAL A 256 5.57 2.41 1.50
N LEU A 257 4.71 3.33 1.05
CA LEU A 257 4.65 4.69 1.57
C LEU A 257 4.23 4.76 3.03
N LYS A 258 3.51 3.76 3.54
CA LYS A 258 3.23 3.64 4.98
C LYS A 258 4.40 3.04 5.76
N ALA A 259 5.04 2.00 5.22
CA ALA A 259 6.10 1.25 5.88
C ALA A 259 7.41 2.04 5.97
N VAL A 260 7.67 2.95 5.03
CA VAL A 260 8.86 3.81 5.02
C VAL A 260 9.04 4.59 6.33
N ASN A 261 7.94 4.97 6.99
CA ASN A 261 7.98 5.67 8.27
C ASN A 261 8.68 4.87 9.38
N ARG A 262 8.74 3.53 9.28
CA ARG A 262 9.41 2.64 10.25
C ARG A 262 10.91 2.54 10.01
N VAL A 263 11.37 2.90 8.82
CA VAL A 263 12.77 2.79 8.39
C VAL A 263 13.38 4.14 8.05
N ARG A 264 12.78 5.23 8.53
CA ARG A 264 13.16 6.62 8.24
C ARG A 264 14.59 7.02 8.56
N HIS A 265 15.29 6.24 9.38
CA HIS A 265 16.73 6.43 9.67
C HIS A 265 17.65 5.81 8.60
N MET A 266 17.08 5.08 7.64
CA MET A 266 17.79 4.40 6.57
C MET A 266 17.60 5.18 5.27
N GLU A 267 18.27 6.32 5.13
CA GLU A 267 18.35 7.05 3.84
C GLU A 267 19.29 6.33 2.86
N GLY A 268 18.91 5.13 2.44
CA GLY A 268 19.59 4.39 1.38
C GLY A 268 19.03 4.74 0.00
N ARG A 269 19.89 4.81 -1.01
CA ARG A 269 19.48 5.05 -2.41
C ARG A 269 18.46 4.04 -2.90
N VAL A 270 18.67 2.75 -2.62
CA VAL A 270 17.74 1.66 -2.96
C VAL A 270 16.36 1.89 -2.36
N LEU A 271 16.30 2.31 -1.08
CA LEU A 271 15.04 2.61 -0.44
C LEU A 271 14.37 3.83 -1.07
N ARG A 272 15.12 4.91 -1.31
CA ARG A 272 14.61 6.12 -1.94
C ARG A 272 14.04 5.80 -3.33
N HIS A 273 14.77 5.05 -4.14
CA HIS A 273 14.33 4.64 -5.46
C HIS A 273 13.03 3.82 -5.41
N ALA A 274 12.94 2.82 -4.53
CA ALA A 274 11.71 2.05 -4.36
C ALA A 274 10.53 2.96 -3.95
N VAL A 275 10.74 3.87 -2.99
CA VAL A 275 9.72 4.83 -2.55
C VAL A 275 9.30 5.78 -3.68
N GLU A 276 10.24 6.26 -4.49
CA GLU A 276 9.98 7.11 -5.64
C GLU A 276 9.17 6.40 -6.72
N GLN A 277 9.50 5.14 -7.05
CA GLN A 277 8.71 4.32 -7.97
C GLN A 277 7.26 4.15 -7.49
N HIS A 278 7.07 3.80 -6.22
CA HIS A 278 5.74 3.62 -5.62
C HIS A 278 4.97 4.94 -5.46
N ALA A 279 5.65 6.05 -5.18
CA ALA A 279 5.05 7.38 -5.19
C ALA A 279 4.57 7.76 -6.60
N ALA A 280 5.37 7.48 -7.62
CA ALA A 280 5.04 7.76 -9.01
C ALA A 280 3.82 6.98 -9.51
N VAL A 281 3.65 5.72 -9.08
CA VAL A 281 2.44 4.91 -9.34
C VAL A 281 1.16 5.64 -8.89
N LEU A 282 1.23 6.38 -7.79
CA LEU A 282 0.10 7.13 -7.24
C LEU A 282 0.01 8.57 -7.74
N GLY A 283 0.90 9.00 -8.64
CA GLY A 283 0.94 10.37 -9.17
C GLY A 283 1.62 11.39 -8.23
N PHE A 284 2.46 10.92 -7.30
CA PHE A 284 3.27 11.78 -6.45
C PHE A 284 4.72 11.86 -6.91
N LYS A 285 5.41 12.92 -6.48
CA LYS A 285 6.87 13.02 -6.47
C LYS A 285 7.36 13.12 -5.04
N VAL A 286 8.46 12.45 -4.72
CA VAL A 286 9.14 12.62 -3.45
C VAL A 286 9.76 14.01 -3.42
N HIS A 287 9.34 14.83 -2.45
CA HIS A 287 9.84 16.18 -2.25
C HIS A 287 11.04 16.20 -1.30
N GLY A 288 10.99 15.41 -0.23
CA GLY A 288 12.02 15.42 0.81
C GLY A 288 11.80 14.32 1.85
N TRP A 289 12.77 14.16 2.73
CA TRP A 289 12.76 13.19 3.82
C TRP A 289 13.10 13.92 5.10
N THR A 290 12.33 13.65 6.16
CA THR A 290 12.57 14.21 7.49
C THR A 290 12.41 13.11 8.53
N ARG A 291 13.09 13.27 9.67
CA ARG A 291 13.02 12.28 10.75
C ARG A 291 11.65 12.31 11.44
N GLU A 292 11.03 13.49 11.50
CA GLU A 292 9.78 13.75 12.20
C GLU A 292 8.57 13.47 11.30
N ALA A 293 8.56 14.03 10.09
CA ALA A 293 7.43 13.94 9.16
C ALA A 293 7.59 12.81 8.12
N GLY A 294 8.63 11.98 8.19
CA GLY A 294 8.83 10.88 7.25
C GLY A 294 9.09 11.37 5.82
N VAL A 295 8.47 10.72 4.84
CA VAL A 295 8.61 11.11 3.42
C VAL A 295 7.60 12.21 3.11
N LEU A 296 8.11 13.30 2.54
CA LEU A 296 7.29 14.39 2.03
C LEU A 296 6.99 14.12 0.56
N LEU A 297 5.71 14.11 0.22
CA LEU A 297 5.22 13.87 -1.13
C LEU A 297 4.55 15.14 -1.64
N ARG A 298 4.80 15.47 -2.90
CA ARG A 298 4.03 16.50 -3.62
C ARG A 298 3.32 15.88 -4.80
N SER A 299 2.28 16.54 -5.28
CA SER A 299 1.68 16.24 -6.58
C SER A 299 2.76 16.22 -7.67
N ALA A 300 2.65 15.28 -8.62
CA ALA A 300 3.57 15.24 -9.76
C ALA A 300 3.39 16.42 -10.73
N GLY A 301 2.27 17.15 -10.63
CA GLY A 301 1.94 18.34 -11.43
C GLY A 301 1.68 18.03 -12.89
N ARG A 302 1.27 16.80 -13.22
CA ARG A 302 0.90 16.46 -14.59
C ARG A 302 -0.50 17.02 -14.88
N GLY A 303 -0.71 17.60 -16.06
CA GLY A 303 -2.00 18.18 -16.46
C GLY A 303 -3.17 17.19 -16.50
N ASP A 304 -2.89 15.88 -16.38
CA ASP A 304 -3.86 14.79 -16.28
C ASP A 304 -4.14 14.35 -14.82
N GLN A 305 -3.65 15.10 -13.83
CA GLN A 305 -3.85 14.74 -12.44
C GLN A 305 -5.32 14.92 -12.05
N ASP A 306 -5.84 13.88 -11.41
CA ASP A 306 -7.21 13.87 -10.93
C ASP A 306 -7.41 14.94 -9.83
N PRO A 307 -8.36 15.87 -9.99
CA PRO A 307 -8.56 16.98 -9.06
C PRO A 307 -8.85 16.50 -7.63
N ARG A 308 -9.45 15.31 -7.48
CA ARG A 308 -9.73 14.69 -6.17
C ARG A 308 -8.44 14.38 -5.39
N ILE A 309 -7.33 14.14 -6.10
CA ILE A 309 -6.02 13.96 -5.47
C ILE A 309 -5.50 15.30 -4.96
N ASP A 310 -5.64 16.36 -5.76
CA ASP A 310 -5.19 17.69 -5.37
C ASP A 310 -5.95 18.22 -4.14
N ASP A 311 -7.27 17.99 -4.08
CA ASP A 311 -8.09 18.33 -2.92
C ASP A 311 -7.61 17.60 -1.66
N ALA A 312 -7.31 16.30 -1.78
CA ALA A 312 -6.81 15.51 -0.66
C ALA A 312 -5.39 15.92 -0.23
N ILE A 313 -4.52 16.31 -1.19
CA ILE A 313 -3.20 16.87 -0.89
C ILE A 313 -3.35 18.21 -0.18
N GLN A 314 -4.25 19.08 -0.64
CA GLN A 314 -4.49 20.38 -0.03
C GLN A 314 -4.92 20.21 1.44
N ALA A 315 -5.91 19.36 1.70
CA ALA A 315 -6.36 19.06 3.06
C ALA A 315 -5.22 18.51 3.95
N GLY A 316 -4.38 17.63 3.42
CA GLY A 316 -3.22 17.10 4.17
C GLY A 316 -2.07 18.09 4.35
N SER A 317 -1.89 19.03 3.41
CA SER A 317 -0.89 20.08 3.47
C SER A 317 -1.23 21.12 4.53
N ASP A 318 -2.51 21.45 4.67
CA ASP A 318 -2.98 22.38 5.70
C ASP A 318 -2.68 21.81 7.10
N GLU A 319 -2.97 20.52 7.35
CA GLU A 319 -2.65 19.86 8.62
C GLU A 319 -1.14 19.84 8.91
N LEU A 320 -0.30 19.57 7.90
CA LEU A 320 1.15 19.56 8.06
C LEU A 320 1.66 20.96 8.47
N TRP A 321 1.13 22.02 7.86
CA TRP A 321 1.50 23.39 8.20
C TRP A 321 1.14 23.74 9.65
N TYR A 322 -0.06 23.37 10.10
CA TYR A 322 -0.48 23.60 11.49
C TYR A 322 0.33 22.81 12.52
N SER A 323 0.96 21.70 12.12
CA SER A 323 1.81 20.91 13.03
C SER A 323 3.16 21.55 13.36
N GLY A 324 3.56 22.62 12.66
CA GLY A 324 4.87 23.28 12.85
C GLY A 324 6.08 22.45 12.38
N LEU A 325 5.84 21.25 11.82
CA LEU A 325 6.89 20.35 11.31
C LEU A 325 7.50 20.82 9.98
N PHE A 326 6.99 21.90 9.39
CA PHE A 326 7.46 22.44 8.13
C PHE A 326 7.73 23.95 8.25
N ILE A 327 9.01 24.32 8.24
CA ILE A 327 9.50 25.71 8.24
C ILE A 327 9.98 26.01 6.81
N GLY A 328 9.06 26.23 5.88
CA GLY A 328 9.36 26.52 4.48
C GLY A 328 8.33 27.48 3.88
N ARG A 329 8.58 28.04 2.69
CA ARG A 329 7.55 28.84 2.00
C ARG A 329 6.32 27.97 1.75
N ARG A 330 5.13 28.59 1.77
CA ARG A 330 3.81 27.97 1.50
C ARG A 330 3.65 27.49 0.04
N ASP A 331 4.74 27.43 -0.72
CA ASP A 331 4.79 27.22 -2.17
C ASP A 331 4.60 25.75 -2.59
N GLY A 332 4.04 24.90 -1.73
CA GLY A 332 3.93 23.48 -2.04
C GLY A 332 2.75 22.79 -1.39
N ARG A 333 1.88 22.25 -2.23
CA ARG A 333 0.93 21.17 -1.90
C ARG A 333 1.73 19.91 -1.53
N VAL A 334 2.23 19.83 -0.30
CA VAL A 334 3.09 18.75 0.21
C VAL A 334 2.37 18.04 1.36
N ILE A 335 2.34 16.71 1.31
CA ILE A 335 1.83 15.87 2.40
C ILE A 335 2.95 15.04 3.01
N SER A 336 2.80 14.72 4.29
CA SER A 336 3.70 13.83 5.02
C SER A 336 3.16 12.40 5.04
N THR A 337 3.98 11.40 4.71
CA THR A 337 3.60 10.00 4.87
C THR A 337 3.43 9.59 6.34
N ALA A 338 3.99 10.31 7.30
CA ALA A 338 3.87 9.97 8.72
C ALA A 338 2.52 10.41 9.32
N MET A 339 1.87 11.41 8.71
CA MET A 339 0.64 12.02 9.21
C MET A 339 -0.63 11.26 8.77
N PRO A 340 -1.69 11.22 9.60
CA PRO A 340 -2.97 10.61 9.23
C PRO A 340 -3.58 11.17 7.95
N ALA A 341 -3.57 12.48 7.74
CA ALA A 341 -4.09 13.09 6.51
C ALA A 341 -3.24 12.77 5.27
N GLY A 342 -1.91 12.72 5.38
CA GLY A 342 -1.09 12.28 4.25
C GLY A 342 -1.31 10.80 3.91
N GLN A 343 -1.46 9.93 4.93
CA GLN A 343 -1.89 8.55 4.72
C GLN A 343 -3.28 8.43 4.11
N HIS A 344 -4.17 9.39 4.37
CA HIS A 344 -5.48 9.49 3.74
C HIS A 344 -5.39 9.89 2.28
N ALA A 345 -4.68 10.97 1.96
CA ALA A 345 -4.41 11.41 0.59
C ALA A 345 -3.77 10.31 -0.27
N ILE A 346 -2.85 9.51 0.29
CA ILE A 346 -2.26 8.34 -0.37
C ILE A 346 -3.32 7.28 -0.74
N ARG A 347 -4.30 7.03 0.13
CA ARG A 347 -5.42 6.11 -0.17
C ARG A 347 -6.35 6.68 -1.23
N ILE A 348 -6.64 7.99 -1.17
CA ILE A 348 -7.44 8.68 -2.18
C ILE A 348 -6.78 8.60 -3.56
N ALA A 349 -5.47 8.87 -3.63
CA ALA A 349 -4.70 8.75 -4.85
C ALA A 349 -4.72 7.34 -5.43
N ALA A 350 -4.64 6.31 -4.59
CA ALA A 350 -4.80 4.92 -5.04
C ALA A 350 -6.20 4.65 -5.62
N ARG A 351 -7.27 5.13 -4.97
CA ARG A 351 -8.64 4.98 -5.51
C ARG A 351 -8.81 5.70 -6.83
N ALA A 352 -8.36 6.95 -6.92
CA ALA A 352 -8.40 7.75 -8.15
C ALA A 352 -7.59 7.08 -9.27
N ALA A 353 -6.40 6.55 -8.98
CA ALA A 353 -5.59 5.82 -9.95
C ALA A 353 -6.31 4.55 -10.47
N ALA A 354 -7.02 3.82 -9.60
CA ALA A 354 -7.85 2.69 -10.02
C ALA A 354 -8.98 3.13 -10.97
N LEU A 355 -9.66 4.24 -10.69
CA LEU A 355 -10.72 4.78 -11.54
C LEU A 355 -10.18 5.26 -12.91
N ARG A 356 -9.02 5.94 -12.94
CA ARG A 356 -8.37 6.37 -14.19
C ARG A 356 -8.00 5.21 -15.14
N SER A 357 -7.87 3.99 -14.62
CA SER A 357 -7.57 2.81 -15.45
C SER A 357 -8.77 2.35 -16.30
N VAL A 358 -9.97 2.90 -16.08
CA VAL A 358 -11.17 2.54 -16.84
C VAL A 358 -11.15 3.20 -18.21
N ARG A 359 -11.44 2.43 -19.25
CA ARG A 359 -11.61 2.96 -20.60
C ARG A 359 -12.98 3.62 -20.73
N MET A 360 -13.03 4.92 -21.01
CA MET A 360 -14.28 5.70 -21.11
C MET A 360 -15.22 5.21 -22.22
N ALA A 361 -14.71 4.51 -23.23
CA ALA A 361 -15.53 3.92 -24.30
C ALA A 361 -16.46 2.79 -23.83
N ARG A 362 -16.39 2.36 -22.56
CA ARG A 362 -17.27 1.31 -22.03
C ARG A 362 -18.50 1.92 -21.37
N PHE A 363 -19.66 1.28 -21.55
CA PHE A 363 -20.91 1.70 -20.88
C PHE A 363 -20.83 1.70 -19.35
N ASP A 364 -20.01 0.84 -18.73
CA ASP A 364 -19.81 0.80 -17.28
C ASP A 364 -18.82 1.86 -16.75
N ALA A 365 -18.28 2.70 -17.63
CA ALA A 365 -17.51 3.90 -17.28
C ALA A 365 -18.40 5.10 -16.96
N GLU A 366 -19.70 5.06 -17.29
CA GLU A 366 -20.63 6.15 -17.02
C GLU A 366 -20.61 6.54 -15.53
N GLY A 367 -20.49 7.85 -15.24
CA GLY A 367 -20.46 8.40 -13.89
C GLY A 367 -19.21 8.06 -13.07
N ILE A 368 -18.09 7.70 -13.71
CA ILE A 368 -16.83 7.39 -13.00
C ILE A 368 -16.17 8.62 -12.39
N ASP A 369 -16.30 9.77 -13.05
CA ASP A 369 -15.79 11.05 -12.56
C ASP A 369 -16.61 11.55 -11.37
N SER A 370 -17.88 11.15 -11.28
CA SER A 370 -18.78 11.43 -10.16
C SER A 370 -18.54 10.55 -8.93
N VAL A 371 -17.62 9.58 -8.99
CA VAL A 371 -17.33 8.73 -7.82
C VAL A 371 -16.63 9.57 -6.74
N ASP A 372 -17.29 9.69 -5.60
CA ASP A 372 -16.75 10.31 -4.41
C ASP A 372 -15.78 9.34 -3.69
N VAL A 373 -14.50 9.43 -4.07
CA VAL A 373 -13.40 8.67 -3.47
C VAL A 373 -13.14 9.02 -2.00
N GLU A 374 -13.53 10.23 -1.59
CA GLU A 374 -13.40 10.73 -0.22
C GLU A 374 -14.41 10.03 0.68
N ALA A 375 -15.68 10.04 0.27
CA ALA A 375 -16.73 9.30 0.94
C ALA A 375 -16.40 7.80 1.05
N GLN A 376 -15.86 7.18 -0.01
CA GLN A 376 -15.46 5.78 0.03
C GLN A 376 -14.36 5.47 1.07
N SER A 377 -13.52 6.44 1.39
CA SER A 377 -12.44 6.30 2.36
C SER A 377 -12.90 6.55 3.80
N HIS A 378 -14.04 7.22 3.97
CA HIS A 378 -14.62 7.62 5.25
C HIS A 378 -15.13 6.42 6.07
N HIS A 379 -15.05 6.52 7.40
CA HIS A 379 -15.48 5.43 8.30
C HIS A 379 -16.99 5.16 8.24
N LYS A 380 -17.82 6.21 8.09
CA LYS A 380 -19.28 6.08 7.91
C LYS A 380 -19.66 5.26 6.70
N TRP A 381 -18.94 5.39 5.58
CA TRP A 381 -19.17 4.56 4.40
C TRP A 381 -18.86 3.09 4.69
N LYS A 382 -17.73 2.81 5.35
CA LYS A 382 -17.37 1.44 5.77
C LYS A 382 -18.40 0.85 6.73
N GLN A 383 -18.93 1.66 7.64
CA GLN A 383 -20.00 1.26 8.55
C GLN A 383 -21.31 0.97 7.79
N PHE A 384 -21.73 1.86 6.89
CA PHE A 384 -22.88 1.65 6.01
C PHE A 384 -22.76 0.33 5.23
N LEU A 385 -21.58 0.06 4.65
CA LEU A 385 -21.32 -1.21 3.97
C LEU A 385 -21.41 -2.40 4.92
N LYS A 386 -20.87 -2.29 6.13
CA LYS A 386 -20.93 -3.37 7.13
C LYS A 386 -22.37 -3.69 7.51
N GLU A 387 -23.19 -2.68 7.77
CA GLU A 387 -24.60 -2.82 8.16
C GLU A 387 -25.43 -3.41 7.02
N ASN A 388 -25.25 -2.92 5.79
CA ASN A 388 -26.03 -3.37 4.64
C ASN A 388 -25.52 -4.69 4.03
N ASN A 389 -24.33 -5.16 4.42
CA ASN A 389 -23.84 -6.47 4.04
C ASN A 389 -24.36 -7.61 4.95
N ALA A 390 -25.12 -7.29 6.00
CA ALA A 390 -25.73 -8.30 6.87
C ALA A 390 -26.82 -9.10 6.13
N ASP A 391 -27.58 -8.44 5.25
CA ASP A 391 -28.56 -9.09 4.37
C ASP A 391 -27.90 -9.50 3.03
N PRO A 392 -27.85 -10.81 2.68
CA PRO A 392 -27.22 -11.28 1.44
C PRO A 392 -27.79 -10.65 0.17
N HIS A 393 -29.10 -10.35 0.15
CA HIS A 393 -29.74 -9.75 -1.03
C HIS A 393 -29.33 -8.29 -1.21
N THR A 394 -29.34 -7.49 -0.16
CA THR A 394 -28.87 -6.10 -0.16
C THR A 394 -27.38 -6.02 -0.48
N ALA A 395 -26.57 -6.92 0.10
CA ALA A 395 -25.14 -7.05 -0.22
C ALA A 395 -24.92 -7.30 -1.72
N MET A 396 -25.71 -8.20 -2.32
CA MET A 396 -25.65 -8.48 -3.76
C MET A 396 -25.99 -7.23 -4.59
N LEU A 397 -27.09 -6.52 -4.27
CA LEU A 397 -27.50 -5.31 -4.99
C LEU A 397 -26.47 -4.19 -4.89
N LEU A 398 -25.95 -3.93 -3.70
CA LEU A 398 -24.92 -2.91 -3.47
C LEU A 398 -23.63 -3.26 -4.22
N ASN A 399 -23.23 -4.53 -4.25
CA ASN A 399 -22.06 -4.96 -5.01
C ASN A 399 -22.24 -4.75 -6.51
N VAL A 400 -23.43 -5.01 -7.06
CA VAL A 400 -23.72 -4.74 -8.49
C VAL A 400 -23.66 -3.23 -8.76
N TRP A 401 -24.30 -2.43 -7.92
CA TRP A 401 -24.35 -0.98 -8.08
C TRP A 401 -22.94 -0.33 -8.01
N ARG A 402 -22.16 -0.66 -6.97
CA ARG A 402 -20.82 -0.11 -6.74
C ARG A 402 -19.85 -0.40 -7.87
N HIS A 403 -19.94 -1.58 -8.46
CA HIS A 403 -19.00 -2.03 -9.48
C HIS A 403 -19.43 -1.71 -10.91
N GLY A 404 -20.45 -0.83 -11.09
CA GLY A 404 -20.80 -0.23 -12.38
C GLY A 404 -21.70 -1.08 -13.26
N ALA A 405 -22.38 -2.07 -12.70
CA ALA A 405 -23.17 -3.03 -13.45
C ALA A 405 -24.65 -2.59 -13.67
N ILE A 406 -24.89 -1.27 -13.71
CA ILE A 406 -26.25 -0.69 -13.68
C ILE A 406 -26.92 -0.75 -15.07
N HIS A 407 -26.16 -0.70 -16.17
CA HIS A 407 -26.68 -0.47 -17.53
C HIS A 407 -26.26 -1.47 -18.62
N THR A 408 -25.88 -2.70 -18.28
CA THR A 408 -25.65 -3.68 -19.35
C THR A 408 -26.97 -4.20 -19.92
N ALA A 409 -27.32 -3.75 -21.12
CA ALA A 409 -28.37 -4.34 -21.95
C ALA A 409 -28.07 -5.84 -22.16
N THR A 410 -28.51 -6.69 -21.23
CA THR A 410 -28.56 -8.13 -21.48
C THR A 410 -29.58 -8.37 -22.58
N ARG A 411 -29.48 -9.46 -23.36
CA ARG A 411 -30.53 -9.83 -24.34
C ARG A 411 -31.94 -9.87 -23.74
N ARG A 412 -32.08 -10.00 -22.41
CA ARG A 412 -33.35 -9.94 -21.68
C ARG A 412 -33.88 -8.51 -21.51
N TRP A 413 -33.03 -7.48 -21.56
CA TRP A 413 -33.44 -6.07 -21.48
C TRP A 413 -34.29 -5.66 -22.69
N HIS A 414 -34.03 -6.23 -23.86
CA HIS A 414 -34.83 -5.99 -25.06
C HIS A 414 -36.12 -6.82 -25.15
N LYS A 415 -36.52 -7.56 -24.10
CA LYS A 415 -37.84 -8.19 -24.08
C LYS A 415 -38.90 -7.15 -23.68
N PRO A 416 -39.82 -6.76 -24.58
CA PRO A 416 -40.91 -5.88 -24.23
C PRO A 416 -41.73 -6.51 -23.09
N GLY A 417 -42.02 -5.76 -22.03
CA GLY A 417 -42.90 -6.20 -20.93
C GLY A 417 -42.23 -6.75 -19.65
N GLN A 418 -40.89 -6.83 -19.57
CA GLN A 418 -40.18 -7.33 -18.36
C GLN A 418 -39.11 -6.35 -17.85
N CYS A 419 -39.49 -5.14 -17.45
CA CYS A 419 -38.52 -4.14 -16.98
C CYS A 419 -38.22 -4.28 -15.46
N ASN A 420 -37.30 -5.19 -15.10
CA ASN A 420 -36.85 -5.37 -13.70
C ASN A 420 -35.91 -4.25 -13.19
N ALA A 421 -35.42 -3.36 -14.06
CA ALA A 421 -34.48 -2.30 -13.69
C ALA A 421 -35.13 -1.23 -12.79
N HIS A 422 -36.38 -0.86 -13.06
CA HIS A 422 -37.13 0.10 -12.22
C HIS A 422 -37.32 -0.45 -10.80
N LEU A 423 -37.59 -1.75 -10.66
CA LEU A 423 -37.68 -2.42 -9.36
C LEU A 423 -36.34 -2.43 -8.61
N MET A 424 -35.21 -2.59 -9.31
CA MET A 424 -33.88 -2.58 -8.69
C MET A 424 -33.51 -1.18 -8.17
N VAL A 425 -33.75 -0.13 -8.98
CA VAL A 425 -33.55 1.27 -8.59
C VAL A 425 -34.49 1.68 -7.46
N CYS A 426 -35.77 1.32 -7.51
CA CYS A 426 -36.74 1.60 -6.43
C CYS A 426 -36.37 0.86 -5.13
N ARG A 427 -35.90 -0.39 -5.21
CA ARG A 427 -35.45 -1.15 -4.03
C ARG A 427 -34.18 -0.57 -3.43
N LEU A 428 -33.22 -0.15 -4.27
CA LEU A 428 -32.00 0.52 -3.81
C LEU A 428 -32.32 1.87 -3.15
N ARG A 429 -33.21 2.66 -3.77
CA ARG A 429 -33.71 3.93 -3.21
C ARG A 429 -34.42 3.72 -1.86
N GLY A 430 -35.27 2.70 -1.76
CA GLY A 430 -35.94 2.33 -0.51
C GLY A 430 -34.97 1.86 0.58
N ALA A 431 -33.92 1.10 0.22
CA ALA A 431 -32.88 0.69 1.17
C ALA A 431 -32.05 1.90 1.67
N LEU A 432 -31.68 2.81 0.76
CA LEU A 432 -30.95 4.04 1.08
C LEU A 432 -31.77 5.03 1.93
N GLN A 433 -33.08 5.11 1.68
CA GLN A 433 -34.03 5.88 2.50
C GLN A 433 -34.09 5.37 3.93
N ARG A 434 -34.22 4.04 4.12
CA ARG A 434 -34.27 3.42 5.45
C ARG A 434 -32.96 3.55 6.24
N ALA A 435 -31.83 3.62 5.56
CA ALA A 435 -30.51 3.80 6.18
C ALA A 435 -30.17 5.26 6.53
N GLY A 436 -31.08 6.23 6.32
CA GLY A 436 -30.82 7.64 6.61
C GLY A 436 -29.78 8.32 5.70
N GLY A 437 -29.40 7.67 4.58
CA GLY A 437 -28.29 8.09 3.72
C GLY A 437 -28.58 9.23 2.74
N LEU A 438 -29.79 9.80 2.75
CA LEU A 438 -30.29 10.62 1.65
C LEU A 438 -29.79 12.07 1.63
N ARG A 439 -29.10 12.55 2.67
CA ARG A 439 -28.52 13.91 2.64
C ARG A 439 -27.35 14.04 1.66
N VAL A 440 -26.76 12.93 1.19
CA VAL A 440 -25.68 12.94 0.19
C VAL A 440 -26.21 12.94 -1.25
N TRP A 441 -27.51 12.70 -1.47
CA TRP A 441 -28.08 12.45 -2.80
C TRP A 441 -28.75 13.65 -3.48
N GLN A 442 -28.95 14.78 -2.80
CA GLN A 442 -29.70 15.92 -3.35
C GLN A 442 -28.97 16.73 -4.44
N ARG A 443 -27.87 16.24 -5.01
CA ARG A 443 -27.12 16.95 -6.07
C ARG A 443 -27.02 16.21 -7.42
N VAL A 444 -27.77 15.12 -7.59
CA VAL A 444 -27.86 14.41 -8.88
C VAL A 444 -29.33 14.36 -9.30
N ASP A 445 -29.89 15.51 -9.65
CA ASP A 445 -31.13 15.54 -10.43
C ASP A 445 -30.79 15.45 -11.92
N TYR A 446 -31.33 14.40 -12.54
CA TYR A 446 -31.20 14.10 -13.95
C TYR A 446 -31.99 15.12 -14.79
N ALA A 447 -31.28 15.88 -15.61
CA ALA A 447 -31.84 16.49 -16.80
C ALA A 447 -32.07 15.39 -17.86
N TYR A 448 -33.30 14.91 -17.98
CA TYR A 448 -33.75 14.22 -19.20
C TYR A 448 -35.16 14.68 -19.52
N GLY A 449 -35.24 15.65 -20.44
CA GLY A 449 -36.46 16.01 -21.13
C GLY A 449 -36.92 14.84 -21.96
N SER A 450 -38.14 14.37 -21.69
CA SER A 450 -38.84 13.41 -22.53
C SER A 450 -39.24 14.09 -23.84
N GLY A 451 -38.37 13.98 -24.85
CA GLY A 451 -38.77 14.19 -26.23
C GLY A 451 -39.84 13.18 -26.61
N ARG A 452 -41.12 13.58 -26.53
CA ARG A 452 -42.23 12.82 -27.09
C ARG A 452 -42.32 13.11 -28.59
N SER A 453 -42.08 12.06 -29.36
CA SER A 453 -42.48 11.90 -30.75
C SER A 453 -44.01 11.99 -30.91
N GLY A 454 -44.40 12.55 -32.05
CA GLY A 454 -45.75 12.79 -32.58
C GLY A 454 -46.89 11.85 -32.18
N GLY A 455 -48.06 12.46 -31.99
CA GLY A 455 -49.36 11.82 -31.94
C GLY A 455 -50.45 12.89 -31.93
N ALA A 456 -51.05 13.13 -33.09
CA ALA A 456 -52.18 14.03 -33.27
C ALA A 456 -53.40 13.53 -32.47
N CYS A 457 -54.03 14.42 -31.72
CA CYS A 457 -55.45 14.34 -31.38
C CYS A 457 -55.97 15.75 -31.06
N GLN A 458 -56.99 16.17 -31.81
CA GLN A 458 -57.76 17.37 -31.59
C GLN A 458 -58.48 17.29 -30.22
N LEU A 459 -58.57 18.41 -29.50
CA LEU A 459 -59.83 19.12 -29.21
C LEU A 459 -59.68 20.13 -28.05
N ALA A 460 -60.42 21.23 -28.22
CA ALA A 460 -61.03 22.08 -27.20
C ALA A 460 -60.14 23.05 -26.39
N GLY A 461 -60.04 24.27 -26.93
CA GLY A 461 -60.58 25.49 -26.32
C GLY A 461 -60.54 25.66 -24.80
N GLY A 462 -59.74 26.62 -24.34
CA GLY A 462 -59.85 27.21 -23.01
C GLY A 462 -58.98 28.46 -22.90
N ARG A 463 -59.61 29.64 -22.87
CA ARG A 463 -58.97 30.95 -22.62
C ARG A 463 -58.32 30.94 -21.23
N VAL A 464 -57.11 31.48 -21.13
CA VAL A 464 -56.52 31.91 -19.85
C VAL A 464 -56.45 33.44 -19.88
N GLN A 465 -57.16 34.04 -18.93
CA GLN A 465 -57.11 35.47 -18.62
C GLN A 465 -55.80 35.82 -17.90
N ASP A 466 -55.29 36.99 -18.24
CA ASP A 466 -54.27 37.72 -17.52
C ASP A 466 -54.68 37.96 -16.06
N GLY A 467 -53.76 37.67 -15.13
CA GLY A 467 -53.94 37.91 -13.71
C GLY A 467 -52.62 38.31 -13.05
N LYS A 468 -52.39 39.62 -12.99
CA LYS A 468 -51.33 40.29 -12.22
C LYS A 468 -51.54 40.11 -10.71
N GLY A 469 -50.45 39.90 -10.00
CA GLY A 469 -50.33 40.03 -8.53
C GLY A 469 -49.05 39.28 -8.10
N GLY A 470 -47.95 39.91 -7.67
CA GLY A 470 -47.79 41.20 -7.03
C GLY A 470 -47.66 41.02 -5.52
N HIS A 471 -46.59 40.37 -5.04
CA HIS A 471 -46.05 40.59 -3.70
C HIS A 471 -44.53 40.36 -3.72
N GLY A 472 -43.80 41.46 -3.59
CA GLY A 472 -42.38 41.47 -3.31
C GLY A 472 -42.12 41.24 -1.82
N ALA A 473 -40.99 40.60 -1.55
CA ALA A 473 -40.26 40.75 -0.30
C ALA A 473 -38.77 40.71 -0.66
N GLU A 474 -38.21 41.90 -0.82
CA GLU A 474 -36.80 42.18 -0.93
C GLU A 474 -36.29 42.44 0.50
N TRP A 475 -35.34 41.66 1.01
CA TRP A 475 -34.59 41.97 2.23
C TRP A 475 -33.11 41.57 2.08
N LEU A 476 -32.31 42.63 1.99
CA LEU A 476 -30.92 42.84 2.42
C LEU A 476 -29.82 41.78 2.19
N MET A 477 -28.80 42.23 1.48
CA MET A 477 -27.42 41.75 1.58
C MET A 477 -26.82 42.06 2.96
N SER A 478 -26.19 41.07 3.59
CA SER A 478 -25.10 41.29 4.55
C SER A 478 -24.20 40.06 4.62
N ASP A 479 -22.90 40.32 4.59
CA ASP A 479 -21.72 39.46 4.69
C ASP A 479 -21.79 38.21 5.57
N GLY A 480 -20.99 37.20 5.21
CA GLY A 480 -20.48 36.24 6.20
C GLY A 480 -20.21 34.83 5.70
N VAL A 481 -19.02 34.62 5.12
CA VAL A 481 -18.39 33.28 5.10
C VAL A 481 -18.20 32.83 6.55
N ARG A 482 -18.91 31.77 6.96
CA ARG A 482 -18.59 30.87 8.10
C ARG A 482 -19.58 29.70 8.12
N PHE A 483 -19.18 28.52 7.66
CA PHE A 483 -19.86 27.27 8.02
C PHE A 483 -19.08 26.56 9.13
N ASN A 484 -19.50 26.83 10.37
CA ASN A 484 -19.14 26.06 11.55
C ASN A 484 -20.11 24.87 11.70
N PHE A 485 -19.58 23.67 11.87
CA PHE A 485 -20.36 22.54 12.38
C PHE A 485 -20.78 22.82 13.83
N ARG A 486 -22.07 23.00 14.11
CA ARG A 486 -22.64 22.78 15.45
C ARG A 486 -23.71 21.70 15.38
N LEU A 487 -23.37 20.54 15.89
CA LEU A 487 -24.30 19.48 16.27
C LEU A 487 -24.91 19.90 17.62
N VAL A 488 -26.21 20.17 17.67
CA VAL A 488 -26.97 20.15 18.92
C VAL A 488 -28.08 19.11 18.73
N ALA A 489 -27.88 17.95 19.33
CA ALA A 489 -28.98 17.05 19.68
C ALA A 489 -28.84 16.80 21.18
N ALA A 490 -29.73 17.43 21.92
CA ALA A 490 -29.90 17.23 23.35
C ALA A 490 -30.39 15.81 23.60
N PHE A 491 -29.73 15.08 24.50
CA PHE A 491 -30.30 13.93 25.18
C PHE A 491 -30.48 14.30 26.64
N HIS A 492 -31.74 14.34 27.08
CA HIS A 492 -32.11 14.32 28.48
C HIS A 492 -31.63 13.01 29.11
N LEU A 493 -30.75 13.11 30.10
CA LEU A 493 -30.56 12.09 31.13
C LEU A 493 -31.26 12.59 32.39
N ALA A 494 -32.35 11.94 32.78
CA ALA A 494 -32.84 11.97 34.14
C ALA A 494 -32.17 10.82 34.91
N PRO A 495 -31.67 11.02 36.13
CA PRO A 495 -30.98 10.00 36.90
C PRO A 495 -31.95 9.32 37.87
N LEU A 496 -31.91 7.99 37.96
CA LEU A 496 -32.36 7.27 39.14
C LEU A 496 -31.43 6.06 39.36
N LEU A 497 -30.72 6.14 40.50
CA LEU A 497 -30.17 5.09 41.37
C LEU A 497 -29.52 3.86 40.73
#